data_AF-A0AAD4BT64-F1
#
_entry.id   AF-A0AAD4BT64-F1
#
_cell.length_a   1.000
_cell.length_b   1.000
_cell.length_c   1.000
_cell.angle_alpha   90.00
_cell.angle_beta   90.00
_cell.angle_gamma   90.00
#
_symmetry.space_group_name_H-M   'P 1'
#
loop_
_entity.id
_entity.type
_entity.pdbx_description
1 polymer ?
#
loop_
_entity_poly.entity_id
_entity_poly.type
_entity_poly.pdbx_seq_one_letter_code
_entity_poly.pdbx_strand_id
1 'polypeptide(L)' 'LSFIEGHLGRGKTYLIQTTLAALHADFHIVLVVGTSALSTIVYHRGRTAHFMFGIPV' A
#
# COMPACT_ATOMS: atom_id res chain seq x y z
N LEU A 1 -5.94 -4.33 -13.96
CA LEU A 1 -6.27 -4.37 -12.51
C LEU A 1 -5.85 -5.74 -12.00
N SER A 2 -5.00 -5.79 -10.98
CA SER A 2 -4.50 -7.04 -10.39
C SER A 2 -4.93 -7.10 -8.92
N PHE A 3 -5.48 -8.24 -8.48
CA PHE A 3 -5.91 -8.45 -7.10
C PHE A 3 -5.08 -9.58 -6.49
N ILE A 4 -4.52 -9.33 -5.30
CA ILE A 4 -3.62 -10.27 -4.61
C ILE A 4 -4.25 -10.67 -3.28
N GLU A 5 -4.73 -11.90 -3.22
CA GLU A 5 -5.26 -12.52 -2.00
C GLU A 5 -4.35 -13.66 -1.51
N GLY A 6 -4.59 -14.15 -0.30
CA GLY A 6 -3.73 -15.10 0.39
C GLY A 6 -3.97 -15.09 1.89
N HIS A 7 -3.60 -16.18 2.57
CA HIS A 7 -3.73 -16.27 4.02
C HIS A 7 -2.68 -15.42 4.75
N LEU A 8 -2.85 -15.27 6.06
CA LEU A 8 -1.86 -14.62 6.93
C LEU A 8 -0.48 -15.31 6.76
N GLY A 9 0.60 -14.53 6.79
CA GLY A 9 1.96 -15.05 6.69
C GLY A 9 2.42 -15.45 5.28
N ARG A 10 1.66 -15.18 4.21
CA ARG A 10 2.04 -15.51 2.82
C ARG A 10 2.88 -14.43 2.11
N GLY A 11 3.44 -13.48 2.86
CA GLY A 11 4.36 -12.49 2.29
C GLY A 11 3.73 -11.38 1.45
N LYS A 12 2.41 -11.16 1.52
CA LYS A 12 1.74 -10.08 0.76
C LYS A 12 2.34 -8.71 1.01
N THR A 13 2.63 -8.40 2.28
CA THR A 13 3.25 -7.12 2.67
C THR A 13 4.61 -6.95 2.00
N TYR A 14 5.42 -8.02 1.99
CA TYR A 14 6.72 -8.02 1.32
C TYR A 14 6.57 -7.82 -0.20
N LEU A 15 5.65 -8.54 -0.83
CA LEU A 15 5.38 -8.41 -2.27
C LEU A 15 4.95 -6.99 -2.64
N ILE A 16 4.08 -6.37 -1.83
CA ILE A 16 3.67 -4.97 -2.05
C ILE A 16 4.88 -4.05 -1.90
N GLN A 17 5.70 -4.22 -0.85
CA GLN A 17 6.91 -3.39 -0.65
C GLN A 17 7.91 -3.51 -1.81
N THR A 18 8.17 -4.71 -2.32
CA THR A 18 9.09 -4.89 -3.45
C THR A 18 8.54 -4.30 -4.75
N THR A 19 7.23 -4.39 -4.96
CA THR A 19 6.55 -3.75 -6.09
C THR A 19 6.67 -2.23 -6.01
N LEU A 20 6.45 -1.65 -4.82
CA LEU A 20 6.61 -0.20 -4.59
C LEU A 20 8.06 0.23 -4.84
N ALA A 21 9.04 -0.53 -4.37
CA ALA A 21 10.45 -0.24 -4.58
C ALA A 21 10.81 -0.23 -6.08
N ALA A 22 10.32 -1.22 -6.85
CA ALA A 22 10.51 -1.25 -8.30
C ALA A 22 9.88 -0.04 -9.00
N LEU A 23 8.63 0.30 -8.67
CA LEU A 23 7.94 1.46 -9.26
C LEU A 23 8.66 2.78 -8.93
N HIS A 24 9.17 2.93 -7.70
CA HIS A 24 9.94 4.10 -7.32
C HIS A 24 11.31 4.16 -8.01
N ALA A 25 11.97 3.03 -8.24
CA ALA A 25 13.21 2.96 -9.01
C ALA A 25 13.00 3.43 -10.46
N ASP A 26 11.82 3.17 -11.01
CA ASP A 26 11.39 3.67 -12.32
C ASP A 26 10.81 5.10 -12.28
N PHE A 27 11.02 5.84 -11.18
CA PHE A 27 10.57 7.22 -10.97
C PHE A 27 9.04 7.44 -11.05
N HIS A 28 8.24 6.40 -10.83
CA HIS A 28 6.79 6.56 -10.79
C HIS A 28 6.32 7.23 -9.51
N ILE A 29 5.28 8.07 -9.64
CA ILE A 29 4.51 8.58 -8.50
C ILE A 29 3.51 7.49 -8.10
N VAL A 30 3.68 6.96 -6.88
CA VAL A 30 2.84 5.89 -6.34
C VAL A 30 2.08 6.38 -5.12
N LEU A 31 0.77 6.12 -5.09
CA LEU A 31 -0.09 6.38 -3.94
C LEU A 31 -0.33 5.07 -3.18
N VAL A 32 0.19 4.98 -1.96
CA VAL A 32 0.00 3.79 -1.11
C VAL A 32 -1.15 4.04 -0.15
N VAL A 33 -2.27 3.36 -0.40
CA VAL A 33 -3.52 3.58 0.33
C VAL A 33 -4.02 2.29 0.96
N GLY A 34 -4.45 2.38 2.21
CA GLY A 34 -5.05 1.27 2.94
C GLY A 34 -6.31 1.69 3.70
N THR A 35 -7.02 0.73 4.29
CA THR A 35 -8.29 0.98 4.99
C THR A 35 -8.09 1.54 6.39
N SER A 36 -7.04 1.11 7.10
CA SER A 36 -6.72 1.54 8.47
C SER A 36 -5.30 2.08 8.60
N ALA A 37 -5.06 2.92 9.59
CA ALA A 37 -3.74 3.48 9.85
C ALA A 37 -2.69 2.38 10.14
N LEU A 38 -3.10 1.32 10.85
CA LEU A 38 -2.23 0.17 11.13
C LEU A 38 -1.89 -0.63 9.87
N SER A 39 -2.79 -0.71 8.89
CA SER A 39 -2.49 -1.38 7.62
C SER A 39 -1.48 -0.61 6.77
N THR A 40 -1.40 0.72 6.95
CA THR A 40 -0.60 1.61 6.10
C THR A 40 0.76 1.93 6.68
N ILE A 41 0.94 1.83 8.01
CA ILE A 41 2.18 2.25 8.70
C ILE A 41 3.43 1.48 8.25
N VAL A 42 3.25 0.26 7.72
CA VAL A 42 4.35 -0.59 7.22
C VAL A 42 4.87 -0.17 5.84
N TYR A 43 4.18 0.75 5.16
CA TYR A 43 4.56 1.22 3.84
C TYR A 43 5.04 2.68 3.92
N HIS A 44 6.14 2.98 3.22
CA HIS A 44 6.63 4.33 3.10
C HIS A 44 5.55 5.23 2.49
N ARG A 45 5.27 6.36 3.15
CA ARG A 45 4.20 7.32 2.77
C ARG A 45 2.79 6.71 2.70
N GLY A 46 2.56 5.55 3.33
CA GLY A 46 1.23 4.95 3.43
C GLY A 46 0.23 5.87 4.13
N ARG A 47 -0.95 6.04 3.52
CA ARG A 47 -2.06 6.83 4.08
C ARG A 47 -3.35 6.02 4.08
N THR A 48 -4.26 6.33 5.01
CA THR A 48 -5.60 5.77 4.95
C THR A 48 -6.36 6.35 3.76
N ALA A 49 -7.34 5.60 3.23
CA ALA A 49 -8.21 6.09 2.17
C ALA A 49 -8.93 7.39 2.57
N HIS A 50 -9.41 7.45 3.82
CA HIS A 50 -9.98 8.65 4.44
C HIS A 50 -9.09 9.87 4.33
N PHE A 51 -7.82 9.74 4.72
CA PHE A 51 -6.88 10.86 4.65
C PHE A 51 -6.46 11.19 3.22
N MET A 52 -6.17 10.17 2.39
CA MET A 52 -5.67 10.38 1.03
C MET A 52 -6.72 11.03 0.12
N PHE A 53 -7.99 10.63 0.28
CA PHE A 53 -9.07 11.08 -0.60
C PHE A 53 -10.02 12.08 0.09
N GLY A 54 -9.78 12.43 1.35
CA GLY A 54 -10.64 13.34 2.11
C GLY A 54 -12.05 12.80 2.36
N ILE A 55 -12.22 11.47 2.34
CA ILE A 55 -13.53 10.84 2.59
C ILE A 55 -13.77 10.75 4.11
N PRO A 56 -14.99 11.10 4.60
CA PRO A 56 -15.35 10.93 6.01
C PRO A 56 -15.31 9.47 6.44
N VAL A 57 -14.89 9.25 7.69
CA VAL A 57 -14.98 7.93 8.36
C VAL A 57 -16.43 7.66 8.77
#